data_AF-A0A2V7EV49-F1
#
_entry.id   AF-A0A2V7EV49-F1
#
_cell.length_a   1.000
_cell.length_b   1.000
_cell.length_c   1.000
_cell.angle_alpha   90.00
_cell.angle_beta   90.00
_cell.angle_gamma   90.00
#
_symmetry.space_group_name_H-M   'P 1'
#
loop_
_entity.id
_entity.type
_entity.pdbx_description
1 polymer ?
#
loop_
_entity_poly.entity_id
_entity_poly.type
_entity_poly.pdbx_seq_one_letter_code
_entity_poly.pdbx_strand_id
1 'polypeptide(L)'
;MNQLAHHARASLERFLDAVDRLRRTQLSDPRGAIEAMRAERAQLEALVTRAEQALSEAGYSPSAEARRRIGDTLLGAAADRRHAEALIHGRLTEELQAPGFDALTGGGTKLRLVQGGAGRRDGGEQRRTAAESRRGERETKTAERDAKMRERDAAHPRERDTKVRQRDDARAREREARDRERAAKAEARAAQAEARRREAQARRREAAERAAAVASLEREAAEARQRLADIQRRLKDARRGRTAR
;
A
#
# COMPACT_ATOMS: atom_id res chain seq x y z
N MET A 1 14.34 13.01 -11.44
CA MET A 1 12.86 12.97 -11.54
C MET A 1 12.35 12.43 -12.86
N ASN A 2 12.81 12.94 -14.00
CA ASN A 2 12.30 12.53 -15.32
C ASN A 2 12.43 11.01 -15.59
N GLN A 3 13.44 10.36 -15.02
CA GLN A 3 13.57 8.90 -15.08
C GLN A 3 12.42 8.12 -14.40
N LEU A 4 11.79 8.67 -13.34
CA LEU A 4 10.62 8.05 -12.72
C LEU A 4 9.41 8.06 -13.66
N ALA A 5 9.27 9.07 -14.50
CA ALA A 5 8.20 9.13 -15.50
C ALA A 5 8.36 8.03 -16.55
N HIS A 6 9.59 7.65 -16.89
CA HIS A 6 9.88 6.58 -17.85
C HIS A 6 9.81 5.18 -17.22
N HIS A 7 10.31 5.00 -16.00
CA HIS A 7 10.44 3.68 -15.37
C HIS A 7 9.34 3.33 -14.37
N ALA A 8 8.54 4.30 -13.93
CA ALA A 8 7.54 4.13 -12.88
C ALA A 8 6.26 4.94 -13.11
N ARG A 9 5.88 5.16 -14.37
CA ARG A 9 4.70 5.96 -14.77
C ARG A 9 3.42 5.61 -14.02
N ALA A 10 3.08 4.32 -13.96
CA ALA A 10 1.86 3.86 -13.29
C ALA A 10 1.87 4.15 -11.77
N SER A 11 3.05 4.14 -11.13
CA SER A 11 3.18 4.52 -9.71
C SER A 11 3.04 6.02 -9.52
N LEU A 12 3.55 6.81 -10.46
CA LEU A 12 3.43 8.26 -10.46
C LEU A 12 1.97 8.71 -10.63
N GLU A 13 1.25 8.11 -11.57
CA GLU A 13 -0.18 8.38 -11.79
C GLU A 13 -1.01 8.05 -10.53
N ARG A 14 -0.75 6.91 -9.87
CA ARG A 14 -1.42 6.56 -8.60
C ARG A 14 -1.17 7.55 -7.47
N PHE A 15 0.04 8.12 -7.39
CA PHE A 15 0.35 9.14 -6.40
C PHE A 15 -0.40 10.44 -6.68
N LEU A 16 -0.41 10.90 -7.92
CA LEU A 16 -1.14 12.11 -8.30
C LEU A 16 -2.65 11.96 -8.06
N ASP A 17 -3.21 10.78 -8.39
CA ASP A 17 -4.60 10.45 -8.06
C ASP A 17 -4.86 10.48 -6.55
N ALA A 18 -3.92 10.01 -5.72
CA ALA A 18 -4.05 10.04 -4.27
C ALA A 18 -4.03 11.48 -3.72
N VAL A 19 -3.18 12.36 -4.27
CA VAL A 19 -3.13 13.79 -3.94
C VAL A 19 -4.44 14.48 -4.32
N ASP A 20 -4.97 14.21 -5.52
CA ASP A 20 -6.24 14.77 -5.97
C ASP A 20 -7.43 14.29 -5.14
N ARG A 21 -7.43 13.01 -4.74
CA ARG A 21 -8.44 12.47 -3.80
C ARG A 21 -8.34 13.16 -2.46
N LEU A 22 -7.14 13.32 -1.90
CA LEU A 22 -6.93 14.03 -0.65
C LEU A 22 -7.48 15.46 -0.69
N ARG A 23 -7.22 16.21 -1.75
CA ARG A 23 -7.77 17.57 -1.93
C ARG A 23 -9.29 17.58 -1.95
N ARG A 24 -9.92 16.68 -2.71
CA ARG A 24 -11.38 16.56 -2.77
C ARG A 24 -11.96 16.20 -1.40
N THR A 25 -11.34 15.24 -0.72
CA THR A 25 -11.81 14.80 0.60
C THR A 25 -11.61 15.86 1.67
N GLN A 26 -10.53 16.65 1.64
CA GLN A 26 -10.35 17.80 2.54
C GLN A 26 -11.45 18.86 2.39
N LEU A 27 -12.01 19.02 1.19
CA LEU A 27 -13.10 19.96 0.91
C LEU A 27 -14.49 19.40 1.23
N SER A 28 -14.65 18.08 1.37
CA SER A 28 -15.97 17.43 1.47
C SER A 28 -16.20 16.60 2.75
N ASP A 29 -15.17 15.95 3.28
CA ASP A 29 -15.25 15.08 4.47
C ASP A 29 -13.95 15.10 5.29
N PRO A 30 -13.93 15.82 6.43
CA PRO A 30 -12.77 15.88 7.32
C PRO A 30 -12.33 14.52 7.90
N ARG A 31 -13.24 13.54 8.02
CA ARG A 31 -12.90 12.21 8.57
C ARG A 31 -12.21 11.34 7.54
N GLY A 32 -12.71 11.32 6.30
CA GLY A 32 -12.04 10.68 5.17
C GLY A 32 -10.67 11.30 4.83
N ALA A 33 -10.44 12.56 5.21
CA ALA A 33 -9.17 13.24 4.94
C ALA A 33 -7.99 12.56 5.63
N ILE A 34 -8.19 11.96 6.81
CA ILE A 34 -7.14 11.22 7.54
C ILE A 34 -6.72 9.97 6.77
N GLU A 35 -7.68 9.22 6.21
CA GLU A 35 -7.39 8.04 5.40
C GLU A 35 -6.74 8.41 4.07
N ALA A 36 -7.22 9.48 3.43
CA ALA A 36 -6.62 10.00 2.22
C ALA A 36 -5.18 10.49 2.44
N MET A 37 -4.88 11.13 3.59
CA MET A 37 -3.51 11.51 3.96
C MET A 37 -2.60 10.30 4.14
N ARG A 38 -3.09 9.22 4.77
CA ARG A 38 -2.32 7.98 4.91
C ARG A 38 -2.04 7.34 3.55
N ALA A 39 -3.03 7.34 2.66
CA ALA A 39 -2.89 6.79 1.32
C ALA A 39 -1.89 7.59 0.48
N GLU A 40 -1.95 8.92 0.51
CA GLU A 40 -1.00 9.81 -0.15
C GLU A 40 0.43 9.56 0.34
N ARG A 41 0.65 9.55 1.66
CA ARG A 41 1.96 9.27 2.24
C ARG A 41 2.52 7.91 1.85
N ALA A 42 1.68 6.87 1.80
CA ALA A 42 2.11 5.54 1.40
C ALA A 42 2.53 5.50 -0.10
N GLN A 43 1.83 6.21 -0.98
CA GLN A 43 2.22 6.31 -2.39
C GLN A 43 3.50 7.12 -2.56
N LEU A 44 3.66 8.21 -1.80
CA LEU A 44 4.90 9.00 -1.80
C LEU A 44 6.10 8.16 -1.35
N GLU A 45 5.99 7.44 -0.23
CA GLU A 45 7.05 6.57 0.27
C GLU A 45 7.43 5.47 -0.75
N ALA A 46 6.45 4.90 -1.44
CA ALA A 46 6.69 3.92 -2.51
C ALA A 46 7.44 4.52 -3.70
N LEU A 47 7.08 5.74 -4.13
CA LEU A 47 7.77 6.44 -5.22
C LEU A 47 9.20 6.82 -4.85
N VAL A 48 9.40 7.36 -3.64
CA VAL A 48 10.72 7.71 -3.13
C VAL A 48 11.63 6.48 -3.09
N THR A 49 11.11 5.35 -2.59
CA THR A 49 11.86 4.07 -2.57
C THR A 49 12.22 3.62 -3.99
N ARG A 50 11.31 3.75 -4.95
CA ARG A 50 11.59 3.41 -6.36
C ARG A 50 12.62 4.34 -6.98
N ALA A 51 12.63 5.60 -6.59
CA ALA A 51 13.63 6.58 -7.03
C ALA A 51 15.02 6.25 -6.48
N GLU A 52 15.12 5.87 -5.20
CA GLU A 52 16.37 5.41 -4.58
C GLU A 52 16.92 4.18 -5.30
N GLN A 53 16.05 3.23 -5.67
CA GLN A 53 16.44 2.05 -6.45
C GLN A 53 16.99 2.43 -7.83
N ALA A 54 16.30 3.31 -8.56
CA ALA A 54 16.75 3.76 -9.88
C ALA A 54 18.10 4.51 -9.81
N LEU A 55 18.32 5.31 -8.75
CA LEU A 55 19.62 5.95 -8.50
C LEU A 55 20.72 4.93 -8.20
N SER A 56 20.41 3.90 -7.41
CA SER A 56 21.34 2.81 -7.10
C SER A 56 21.71 2.01 -8.35
N GLU A 57 20.73 1.71 -9.22
CA GLU A 57 20.95 1.03 -10.51
C GLU A 57 21.85 1.86 -11.44
N ALA A 58 21.79 3.19 -11.35
CA ALA A 58 22.65 4.12 -12.07
C ALA A 58 24.02 4.36 -11.40
N GLY A 59 24.35 3.63 -10.32
CA GLY A 59 25.63 3.71 -9.63
C GLY A 59 25.76 4.82 -8.59
N TYR A 60 24.67 5.53 -8.26
CA TYR A 60 24.65 6.54 -7.22
C TYR A 60 24.25 5.94 -5.86
N SER A 61 24.91 6.33 -4.78
CA SER A 61 24.49 5.94 -3.42
C SER A 61 23.39 6.88 -2.92
N PRO A 62 22.15 6.40 -2.69
CA PRO A 62 21.07 7.24 -2.19
C PRO A 62 21.35 7.67 -0.74
N SER A 63 21.56 8.98 -0.53
CA SER A 63 21.69 9.57 0.80
C SER A 63 20.33 9.94 1.39
N ALA A 64 20.24 10.06 2.72
CA ALA A 64 19.01 10.53 3.38
C ALA A 64 18.59 11.94 2.92
N GLU A 65 19.56 12.78 2.55
CA GLU A 65 19.30 14.10 1.96
C GLU A 65 18.73 13.99 0.55
N ALA A 66 19.28 13.11 -0.30
CA ALA A 66 18.75 12.86 -1.64
C ALA A 66 17.31 12.35 -1.57
N ARG A 67 17.04 11.41 -0.65
CA ARG A 67 15.67 10.92 -0.37
C ARG A 67 14.72 12.06 -0.02
N ARG A 68 15.14 12.97 0.86
CA ARG A 68 14.33 14.13 1.26
C ARG A 68 14.06 15.05 0.06
N ARG A 69 15.10 15.43 -0.70
CA ARG A 69 14.96 16.29 -1.89
C ARG A 69 14.03 15.67 -2.92
N ILE A 70 14.10 14.35 -3.10
CA ILE A 70 13.20 13.60 -3.97
C ILE A 70 11.75 13.73 -3.51
N GLY A 71 11.49 13.49 -2.22
CA GLY A 71 10.16 13.65 -1.63
C GLY A 71 9.61 15.07 -1.78
N ASP A 72 10.44 16.07 -1.48
CA ASP A 72 10.07 17.48 -1.56
C ASP A 72 9.71 17.88 -3.01
N THR A 73 10.46 17.39 -3.99
CA THR A 73 10.19 17.63 -5.42
C THR A 73 8.91 16.97 -5.90
N LEU A 74 8.63 15.74 -5.47
CA LEU A 74 7.39 15.05 -5.83
C LEU A 74 6.16 15.75 -5.26
N LEU A 75 6.23 16.18 -3.99
CA LEU A 75 5.17 16.94 -3.33
C LEU A 75 4.99 18.33 -3.96
N GLY A 76 6.08 19.04 -4.24
CA GLY A 76 6.06 20.34 -4.91
C GLY A 76 5.47 20.25 -6.32
N ALA A 77 5.83 19.23 -7.09
CA ALA A 77 5.27 19.00 -8.42
C ALA A 77 3.79 18.62 -8.37
N ALA A 78 3.36 17.81 -7.39
CA ALA A 78 1.95 17.46 -7.21
C ALA A 78 1.11 18.66 -6.71
N ALA A 79 1.74 19.70 -6.16
CA ALA A 79 1.05 20.89 -5.68
C ALA A 79 0.41 21.69 -6.83
N ASP A 80 1.01 21.73 -8.01
CA ASP A 80 0.53 22.47 -9.18
C ASP A 80 0.19 21.51 -10.33
N ARG A 81 -0.98 21.69 -10.96
CA ARG A 81 -1.42 20.87 -12.09
C ARG A 81 -0.45 20.92 -13.27
N ARG A 82 0.16 22.08 -13.57
CA ARG A 82 1.13 22.23 -14.66
C ARG A 82 2.41 21.45 -14.38
N HIS A 83 2.87 21.47 -13.13
CA HIS A 83 4.05 20.72 -12.71
C HIS A 83 3.77 19.21 -12.61
N ALA A 84 2.57 18.81 -12.22
CA ALA A 84 2.14 17.42 -12.25
C ALA A 84 2.13 16.86 -13.69
N GLU A 85 1.60 17.62 -14.65
CA GLU A 85 1.64 17.25 -16.08
C GLU A 85 3.10 17.19 -16.61
N ALA A 86 3.93 18.18 -16.24
CA ALA A 86 5.35 18.15 -16.59
C ALA A 86 6.07 16.92 -16.01
N LEU A 87 5.76 16.54 -14.78
CA LEU A 87 6.32 15.36 -14.11
C LEU A 87 5.87 14.05 -14.78
N ILE A 88 4.58 13.90 -15.13
CA ILE A 88 4.06 12.72 -15.86
C ILE A 88 4.78 12.53 -17.21
N HIS A 89 5.08 13.64 -17.89
CA HIS A 89 5.74 13.61 -19.19
C HIS A 89 7.27 13.55 -19.10
N GLY A 90 7.85 13.52 -17.90
CA GLY A 90 9.30 13.54 -17.72
C GLY A 90 9.95 14.83 -18.22
N ARG A 91 9.23 15.94 -18.16
CA ARG A 91 9.66 17.28 -18.60
C ARG A 91 9.86 18.24 -17.43
N LEU A 92 10.06 17.72 -16.22
CA LEU A 92 10.32 18.58 -15.06
C LEU A 92 11.75 19.14 -15.19
N THR A 93 11.86 20.46 -15.29
CA THR A 93 13.13 21.17 -15.55
C THR A 93 13.81 21.68 -14.28
N GLU A 94 13.07 21.74 -13.15
CA GLU A 94 13.55 22.28 -11.89
C GLU A 94 13.15 21.40 -10.69
N GLU A 95 13.98 21.43 -9.64
CA GLU A 95 13.64 20.84 -8.35
C GLU A 95 12.65 21.76 -7.64
N LEU A 96 11.44 21.28 -7.43
CA LEU A 96 10.40 22.00 -6.70
C LEU A 96 10.53 21.70 -5.20
N GLN A 97 10.23 22.65 -4.33
CA GLN A 97 10.11 22.37 -2.89
C GLN A 97 8.66 22.03 -2.53
N ALA A 98 8.47 21.13 -1.56
CA ALA A 98 7.15 20.87 -1.01
C ALA A 98 6.57 22.16 -0.42
N PRO A 99 5.26 22.46 -0.63
CA PRO A 99 4.64 23.62 -0.01
C PRO A 99 4.63 23.42 1.52
N GLY A 100 5.53 24.13 2.22
CA GLY A 100 5.56 24.20 3.68
C GLY A 100 4.76 25.38 4.23
N PHE A 101 4.83 25.59 5.54
CA PHE A 101 4.30 26.80 6.20
C PHE A 101 4.94 28.10 5.67
N ASP A 102 6.09 28.03 4.99
CA ASP A 102 6.74 29.19 4.35
C ASP A 102 5.89 29.81 3.23
N ALA A 103 4.96 29.06 2.64
CA ALA A 103 3.99 29.58 1.68
C ALA A 103 2.91 30.46 2.33
N LEU A 104 2.68 30.31 3.65
CA LEU A 104 1.73 31.12 4.41
C LEU A 104 2.41 32.33 5.10
N THR A 105 3.72 32.27 5.33
CA THR A 105 4.45 33.31 6.08
C THR A 105 5.33 34.20 5.21
N GLY A 106 5.41 33.97 3.90
CA GLY A 106 6.07 34.88 2.97
C GLY A 106 7.51 35.21 3.40
N GLY A 107 8.37 34.21 3.51
CA GLY A 107 9.80 34.43 3.67
C GLY A 107 10.28 34.77 5.08
N GLY A 108 10.87 33.76 5.71
CA GLY A 108 11.80 33.78 6.85
C GLY A 108 12.08 35.08 7.60
N THR A 109 11.58 35.19 8.83
CA THR A 109 12.27 35.92 9.91
C THR A 109 12.11 35.20 11.26
N LYS A 110 13.23 35.02 11.97
CA LYS A 110 13.30 34.43 13.31
C LYS A 110 12.82 35.47 14.35
N LEU A 111 11.72 35.18 15.04
CA LEU A 111 11.28 35.99 16.18
C LEU A 111 12.19 35.76 17.39
N ARG A 112 12.77 36.84 17.93
CA ARG A 112 13.66 36.87 19.10
C ARG A 112 12.91 37.46 20.29
N LEU A 113 12.81 36.70 21.39
CA LEU A 113 12.23 37.12 22.66
C LEU A 113 13.23 38.00 23.43
N VAL A 114 12.81 39.18 23.90
CA VAL A 114 13.62 40.09 24.74
C VAL A 114 13.11 40.02 26.19
N GLN A 115 14.02 39.67 27.11
CA GLN A 115 13.79 39.54 28.55
C GLN A 115 14.02 40.89 29.24
N GLY A 116 12.99 41.46 29.87
CA GLY A 116 13.06 42.71 30.63
C GLY A 116 13.71 42.53 32.01
N GLY A 117 14.73 43.34 32.31
CA GLY A 117 15.48 43.34 33.57
C GLY A 117 14.85 44.21 34.66
N ALA A 118 14.99 43.74 35.91
CA ALA A 118 14.51 44.37 37.13
C ALA A 118 15.48 45.44 37.67
N GLY A 119 14.91 46.57 38.16
CA GLY A 119 15.62 47.67 38.83
C GLY A 119 16.04 47.38 40.28
N ARG A 120 17.12 48.05 40.71
CA ARG A 120 17.79 47.97 42.03
C ARG A 120 17.02 48.78 43.10
N ARG A 121 16.73 48.17 44.27
CA ARG A 121 17.29 48.39 45.64
C ARG A 121 17.02 49.75 46.30
N ASP A 122 16.18 49.73 47.35
CA ASP A 122 16.43 50.43 48.62
C ASP A 122 15.69 49.71 49.78
N GLY A 123 16.18 49.82 51.02
CA GLY A 123 15.48 49.37 52.24
C GLY A 123 16.13 48.20 53.02
N GLY A 124 16.93 48.52 54.05
CA GLY A 124 17.68 47.56 54.88
C GLY A 124 16.88 46.83 55.96
N GLU A 125 15.75 47.36 56.41
CA GLU A 125 14.94 46.76 57.49
C GLU A 125 13.68 46.03 56.99
N GLN A 126 13.11 46.45 55.85
CA GLN A 126 12.12 45.66 55.11
C GLN A 126 12.71 44.35 54.55
N ARG A 127 14.05 44.21 54.50
CA ARG A 127 14.73 43.02 53.99
C ARG A 127 14.61 41.79 54.88
N ARG A 128 14.40 41.91 56.19
CA ARG A 128 14.26 40.74 57.07
C ARG A 128 12.86 40.14 56.98
N THR A 129 11.82 40.98 57.03
CA THR A 129 10.43 40.56 56.80
C THR A 129 10.16 40.16 55.34
N ALA A 130 10.77 40.83 54.35
CA ALA A 130 10.74 40.42 52.95
C ALA A 130 11.55 39.14 52.67
N ALA A 131 12.62 38.86 53.42
CA ALA A 131 13.38 37.62 53.27
C ALA A 131 12.61 36.41 53.83
N GLU A 132 11.91 36.57 54.96
CA GLU A 132 11.05 35.53 55.55
C GLU A 132 9.82 35.25 54.70
N SER A 133 9.13 36.28 54.20
CA SER A 133 8.01 36.11 53.26
C SER A 133 8.46 35.51 51.91
N ARG A 134 9.64 35.88 51.40
CA ARG A 134 10.25 35.21 50.23
C ARG A 134 10.67 33.77 50.52
N ARG A 135 10.98 33.42 51.77
CA ARG A 135 11.31 32.05 52.18
C ARG A 135 10.04 31.19 52.26
N GLY A 136 8.96 31.73 52.83
CA GLY A 136 7.63 31.13 52.80
C GLY A 136 7.09 30.95 51.37
N GLU A 137 7.20 31.97 50.50
CA GLU A 137 6.83 31.87 49.09
C GLU A 137 7.68 30.86 48.30
N ARG A 138 8.96 30.69 48.66
CA ARG A 138 9.82 29.67 48.06
C ARG A 138 9.39 28.29 48.53
N GLU A 139 9.12 28.09 49.81
CA GLU A 139 8.67 26.82 50.37
C GLU A 139 7.32 26.40 49.79
N THR A 140 6.36 27.32 49.65
CA THR A 140 5.07 27.04 48.99
C THR A 140 5.25 26.72 47.50
N LYS A 141 6.09 27.47 46.76
CA LYS A 141 6.40 27.15 45.36
C LYS A 141 7.11 25.80 45.20
N THR A 142 7.93 25.41 46.16
CA THR A 142 8.63 24.12 46.11
C THR A 142 7.64 22.98 46.39
N ALA A 143 6.79 23.14 47.40
CA ALA A 143 5.70 22.21 47.70
C ALA A 143 4.70 22.07 46.55
N GLU A 144 4.35 23.16 45.88
CA GLU A 144 3.46 23.18 44.72
C GLU A 144 4.11 22.50 43.50
N ARG A 145 5.42 22.69 43.29
CA ARG A 145 6.18 21.97 42.27
C ARG A 145 6.28 20.47 42.54
N ASP A 146 6.51 20.08 43.80
CA ASP A 146 6.57 18.67 44.20
C ASP A 146 5.21 18.00 44.10
N ALA A 147 4.13 18.69 44.47
CA ALA A 147 2.76 18.21 44.27
C ALA A 147 2.46 18.01 42.77
N LYS A 148 2.84 18.98 41.93
CA LYS A 148 2.66 18.90 40.48
C LYS A 148 3.52 17.83 39.82
N MET A 149 4.74 17.58 40.31
CA MET A 149 5.56 16.45 39.87
C MET A 149 4.90 15.12 40.24
N ARG A 150 4.44 14.97 41.48
CA ARG A 150 3.76 13.73 41.93
C ARG A 150 2.48 13.45 41.15
N GLU A 151 1.70 14.49 40.84
CA GLU A 151 0.50 14.36 40.00
C GLU A 151 0.87 13.91 38.57
N ARG A 152 1.91 14.51 37.98
CA ARG A 152 2.41 14.12 36.65
C ARG A 152 2.92 12.68 36.65
N ASP A 153 3.68 12.28 37.66
CA ASP A 153 4.25 10.93 37.78
C ASP A 153 3.18 9.87 38.07
N ALA A 154 2.06 10.24 38.68
CA ALA A 154 0.91 9.35 38.87
C ALA A 154 0.01 9.24 37.62
N ALA A 155 -0.11 10.30 36.82
CA ALA A 155 -0.93 10.33 35.60
C ALA A 155 -0.23 9.66 34.39
N HIS A 156 1.08 9.86 34.24
CA HIS A 156 1.85 9.35 33.11
C HIS A 156 1.83 7.82 32.91
N PRO A 157 1.93 6.96 33.95
CA PRO A 157 1.91 5.51 33.77
C PRO A 157 0.53 5.01 33.33
N ARG A 158 -0.57 5.61 33.81
CA ARG A 158 -1.95 5.21 33.43
C ARG A 158 -2.25 5.49 31.95
N GLU A 159 -1.80 6.64 31.45
CA GLU A 159 -1.92 6.94 30.01
C GLU A 159 -1.04 6.04 29.14
N ARG A 160 0.16 5.68 29.64
CA ARG A 160 1.06 4.78 28.91
C ARG A 160 0.49 3.37 28.83
N ASP A 161 -0.06 2.85 29.92
CA ASP A 161 -0.65 1.50 29.97
C ASP A 161 -1.89 1.39 29.08
N THR A 162 -2.74 2.42 29.06
CA THR A 162 -3.92 2.44 28.16
C THR A 162 -3.51 2.49 26.70
N LYS A 163 -2.49 3.28 26.34
CA LYS A 163 -1.95 3.32 24.96
C LYS A 163 -1.30 1.99 24.56
N VAL A 164 -0.59 1.33 25.47
CA VAL A 164 0.02 0.02 25.20
C VAL A 164 -1.07 -1.03 24.97
N ARG A 165 -2.09 -1.10 25.84
CA ARG A 165 -3.24 -2.01 25.66
C ARG A 165 -3.96 -1.78 24.33
N GLN A 166 -4.28 -0.53 23.99
CA GLN A 166 -4.91 -0.19 22.72
C GLN A 166 -4.08 -0.64 21.51
N ARG A 167 -2.75 -0.50 21.57
CA ARG A 167 -1.86 -0.94 20.51
C ARG A 167 -1.83 -2.46 20.38
N ASP A 168 -1.82 -3.17 21.51
CA ASP A 168 -1.77 -4.62 21.52
C ASP A 168 -3.11 -5.22 21.05
N ASP A 169 -4.24 -4.64 21.44
CA ASP A 169 -5.56 -4.99 20.94
C ASP A 169 -5.68 -4.74 19.42
N ALA A 170 -5.17 -3.60 18.94
CA ALA A 170 -5.15 -3.31 17.50
C ALA A 170 -4.29 -4.32 16.73
N ARG A 171 -3.14 -4.71 17.28
CA ARG A 171 -2.27 -5.75 16.71
C ARG A 171 -2.91 -7.12 16.72
N ALA A 172 -3.65 -7.48 17.78
CA ALA A 172 -4.40 -8.74 17.84
C ALA A 172 -5.47 -8.79 16.75
N ARG A 173 -6.26 -7.71 16.59
CA ARG A 173 -7.28 -7.61 15.53
C ARG A 173 -6.67 -7.68 14.13
N GLU A 174 -5.52 -7.04 13.92
CA GLU A 174 -4.82 -7.10 12.63
C GLU A 174 -4.35 -8.53 12.32
N ARG A 175 -3.81 -9.24 13.32
CA ARG A 175 -3.40 -10.65 13.16
C ARG A 175 -4.60 -11.54 12.83
N GLU A 176 -5.70 -11.41 13.57
CA GLU A 176 -6.91 -12.17 13.29
C GLU A 176 -7.48 -11.90 11.89
N ALA A 177 -7.46 -10.63 11.44
CA ALA A 177 -7.91 -10.28 10.10
C ALA A 177 -7.03 -10.92 9.03
N ARG A 178 -5.70 -10.91 9.21
CA ARG A 178 -4.75 -11.57 8.31
C ARG A 178 -4.94 -13.08 8.29
N ASP A 179 -5.20 -13.70 9.44
CA ASP A 179 -5.42 -15.15 9.52
C ASP A 179 -6.75 -15.55 8.86
N ARG A 180 -7.81 -14.75 9.03
CA ARG A 180 -9.08 -14.92 8.31
C ARG A 180 -8.91 -14.77 6.80
N GLU A 181 -8.16 -13.78 6.34
CA GLU A 181 -7.87 -13.59 4.92
C GLU A 181 -7.08 -14.78 4.35
N ARG A 182 -6.08 -15.28 5.08
CA ARG A 182 -5.30 -16.46 4.70
C ARG A 182 -6.17 -17.71 4.62
N ALA A 183 -7.06 -17.92 5.59
CA ALA A 183 -8.00 -19.04 5.61
C ALA A 183 -8.95 -18.97 4.39
N ALA A 184 -9.59 -17.83 4.15
CA ALA A 184 -10.47 -17.64 3.00
C ALA A 184 -9.74 -17.86 1.66
N LYS A 185 -8.50 -17.40 1.55
CA LYS A 185 -7.68 -17.62 0.35
C LYS A 185 -7.29 -19.09 0.16
N ALA A 186 -7.04 -19.82 1.25
CA ALA A 186 -6.76 -21.25 1.21
C ALA A 186 -8.00 -22.05 0.77
N GLU A 187 -9.18 -21.72 1.32
CA GLU A 187 -10.45 -22.33 0.94
C GLU A 187 -10.78 -22.07 -0.54
N ALA A 188 -10.63 -20.83 -1.01
CA ALA A 188 -10.85 -20.49 -2.42
C ALA A 188 -9.92 -21.28 -3.36
N ARG A 189 -8.65 -21.47 -2.96
CA ARG A 189 -7.69 -22.29 -3.74
C ARG A 189 -8.07 -23.76 -3.74
N ALA A 190 -8.52 -24.30 -2.60
CA ALA A 190 -9.00 -25.68 -2.50
C ALA A 190 -10.22 -25.91 -3.41
N ALA A 191 -11.22 -25.03 -3.34
CA ALA A 191 -12.39 -25.08 -4.19
C ALA A 191 -12.05 -25.00 -5.69
N GLN A 192 -11.12 -24.11 -6.07
CA GLN A 192 -10.65 -24.01 -7.45
C GLN A 192 -9.91 -25.29 -7.91
N ALA A 193 -9.11 -25.90 -7.04
CA ALA A 193 -8.42 -27.15 -7.34
C ALA A 193 -9.41 -28.32 -7.53
N GLU A 194 -10.45 -28.40 -6.70
CA GLU A 194 -11.52 -29.38 -6.86
C GLU A 194 -12.32 -29.17 -8.14
N ALA A 195 -12.67 -27.93 -8.47
CA ALA A 195 -13.35 -27.60 -9.73
C ALA A 195 -12.54 -28.06 -10.94
N ARG A 196 -11.22 -27.77 -10.96
CA ARG A 196 -10.32 -28.23 -12.02
C ARG A 196 -10.23 -29.76 -12.10
N ARG A 197 -10.22 -30.46 -10.96
CA ARG A 197 -10.24 -31.93 -10.92
C ARG A 197 -11.53 -32.49 -11.51
N ARG A 198 -12.69 -31.91 -11.17
CA ARG A 198 -13.99 -32.32 -11.70
C ARG A 198 -14.07 -32.09 -13.21
N GLU A 199 -13.62 -30.94 -13.69
CA GLU A 199 -13.56 -30.63 -15.12
C GLU A 199 -12.64 -31.59 -15.87
N ALA A 200 -11.44 -31.88 -15.33
CA ALA A 200 -10.52 -32.83 -15.93
C ALA A 200 -11.10 -34.25 -15.97
N GLN A 201 -11.81 -34.68 -14.92
CA GLN A 201 -12.51 -35.97 -14.91
C GLN A 201 -13.65 -36.02 -15.92
N ALA A 202 -14.44 -34.96 -16.04
CA ALA A 202 -15.50 -34.86 -17.04
C ALA A 202 -14.93 -34.99 -18.46
N ARG A 203 -13.85 -34.25 -18.77
CA ARG A 203 -13.16 -34.35 -20.06
C ARG A 203 -12.61 -35.76 -20.34
N ARG A 204 -12.08 -36.43 -19.30
CA ARG A 204 -11.61 -37.82 -19.44
C ARG A 204 -12.75 -38.79 -19.75
N ARG A 205 -13.92 -38.62 -19.10
CA ARG A 205 -15.10 -39.44 -19.38
C ARG A 205 -15.61 -39.21 -20.80
N GLU A 206 -15.75 -37.96 -21.21
CA GLU A 206 -16.17 -37.61 -22.57
C GLU A 206 -15.18 -38.16 -23.62
N ALA A 207 -13.87 -38.05 -23.38
CA ALA A 207 -12.86 -38.62 -24.28
C ALA A 207 -12.96 -40.15 -24.35
N ALA A 208 -13.22 -40.83 -23.23
CA ALA A 208 -13.40 -42.28 -23.19
C ALA A 208 -14.68 -42.71 -23.93
N GLU A 209 -15.77 -41.98 -23.78
CA GLU A 209 -17.03 -42.23 -24.51
C GLU A 209 -16.84 -42.05 -26.02
N ARG A 210 -16.17 -40.97 -26.44
CA ARG A 210 -15.83 -40.75 -27.85
C ARG A 210 -14.93 -41.85 -28.40
N ALA A 211 -13.92 -42.29 -27.64
CA ALA A 211 -13.05 -43.38 -28.05
C ALA A 211 -13.83 -44.71 -28.19
N ALA A 212 -14.75 -44.99 -27.27
CA ALA A 212 -15.62 -46.16 -27.35
C ALA A 212 -16.55 -46.12 -28.58
N ALA A 213 -17.11 -44.95 -28.90
CA ALA A 213 -17.94 -44.75 -30.09
C ALA A 213 -17.14 -44.99 -31.38
N VAL A 214 -15.92 -44.45 -31.48
CA VAL A 214 -15.02 -44.69 -32.61
C VAL A 214 -14.69 -46.17 -32.75
N ALA A 215 -14.37 -46.86 -31.65
CA ALA A 215 -14.08 -48.29 -31.67
C ALA A 215 -15.30 -49.13 -32.12
N SER A 216 -16.53 -48.72 -31.79
CA SER A 216 -17.74 -49.38 -32.29
C SER A 216 -17.88 -49.22 -33.81
N LEU A 217 -17.73 -47.98 -34.30
CA LEU A 217 -17.80 -47.68 -35.73
C LEU A 217 -16.72 -48.41 -36.54
N GLU A 218 -15.51 -48.55 -35.99
CA GLU A 218 -14.44 -49.31 -36.62
C GLU A 218 -14.78 -50.80 -36.75
N ARG A 219 -15.40 -51.40 -35.72
CA ARG A 219 -15.88 -52.79 -35.78
C ARG A 219 -16.97 -52.97 -36.82
N GLU A 220 -17.97 -52.08 -36.83
CA GLU A 220 -19.05 -52.09 -37.83
C GLU A 220 -18.51 -51.92 -39.25
N ALA A 221 -17.54 -51.03 -39.46
CA ALA A 221 -16.87 -50.84 -40.75
C ALA A 221 -16.08 -52.10 -41.17
N ALA A 222 -15.42 -52.78 -40.23
CA ALA A 222 -14.72 -54.02 -40.51
C ALA A 222 -15.69 -55.15 -40.91
N GLU A 223 -16.81 -55.29 -40.20
CA GLU A 223 -17.87 -56.26 -40.55
C GLU A 223 -18.47 -55.95 -41.93
N ALA A 224 -18.76 -54.68 -42.23
CA ALA A 224 -19.29 -54.28 -43.52
C ALA A 224 -18.32 -54.62 -44.67
N ARG A 225 -17.01 -54.40 -44.46
CA ARG A 225 -15.97 -54.78 -45.43
C ARG A 225 -15.90 -56.30 -45.64
N GLN A 226 -16.01 -57.09 -44.58
CA GLN A 226 -16.07 -58.55 -44.69
C GLN A 226 -17.28 -59.02 -45.49
N ARG A 227 -18.48 -58.49 -45.19
CA ARG A 227 -19.71 -58.81 -45.94
C ARG A 227 -19.59 -58.45 -47.42
N LEU A 228 -19.00 -57.30 -47.75
CA LEU A 228 -18.77 -56.89 -49.14
C LEU A 228 -17.79 -57.82 -49.85
N ALA A 229 -16.71 -58.24 -49.18
CA ALA A 229 -15.77 -59.22 -49.74
C ALA A 229 -16.43 -60.57 -50.02
N ASP A 230 -17.30 -61.05 -49.12
CA ASP A 230 -18.05 -62.30 -49.31
C ASP A 230 -19.02 -62.22 -50.48
N ILE A 231 -19.74 -61.08 -50.62
CA ILE A 231 -20.63 -60.84 -51.77
C ILE A 231 -19.83 -60.83 -53.07
N GLN A 232 -18.68 -60.16 -53.11
CA GLN A 232 -17.80 -60.13 -54.28
C GLN A 232 -17.29 -61.53 -54.64
N ARG A 233 -16.93 -62.35 -53.65
CA ARG A 233 -16.52 -63.75 -53.87
C ARG A 233 -17.65 -64.57 -54.48
N ARG A 234 -18.86 -64.50 -53.91
CA ARG A 234 -20.06 -65.19 -54.43
C ARG A 234 -20.40 -64.78 -55.87
N LEU A 235 -20.32 -63.49 -56.19
CA LEU A 235 -20.54 -62.98 -57.55
C LEU A 235 -19.49 -63.51 -58.54
N LYS A 236 -18.22 -63.56 -58.12
CA LYS A 236 -17.13 -64.11 -58.95
C LYS A 236 -17.33 -65.59 -59.24
N ASP A 237 -17.72 -66.37 -58.23
CA ASP A 237 -17.97 -67.80 -58.37
C ASP A 237 -19.19 -68.08 -59.25
N ALA A 238 -20.28 -67.32 -59.09
CA ALA A 238 -21.46 -67.40 -59.95
C ALA A 238 -21.13 -67.07 -61.42
N ARG A 239 -20.25 -66.08 -61.66
CA ARG A 239 -19.79 -65.73 -63.02
C ARG A 239 -18.98 -66.86 -63.65
N ARG A 240 -18.11 -67.53 -62.89
CA ARG A 240 -17.29 -68.67 -63.36
C ARG A 240 -18.14 -69.92 -63.64
N GLY A 241 -19.13 -70.21 -62.79
CA GLY A 241 -20.04 -71.35 -62.98
C GLY A 241 -20.93 -71.20 -64.21
N ARG A 242 -21.29 -69.96 -64.60
CA ARG A 242 -22.09 -69.68 -65.80
C ARG A 242 -21.31 -69.85 -67.11
N THR A 243 -19.99 -69.73 -67.09
CA THR A 243 -19.12 -69.94 -68.28
C THR A 243 -18.74 -71.40 -68.52
N ALA A 244 -19.08 -72.32 -67.61
CA ALA A 244 -18.72 -73.75 -67.70
C ALA A 244 -19.91 -74.67 -68.08
N ARG A 245 -21.08 -74.09 -68.37
CA ARG A 245 -22.25 -74.78 -68.95
C ARG A 245 -22.50 -74.24 -70.35
#